data_AF-A0A933KYU4-F1
#
_entry.id   AF-A0A933KYU4-F1
#
_cell.length_a   1.000
_cell.length_b   1.000
_cell.length_c   1.000
_cell.angle_alpha   90.00
_cell.angle_beta   90.00
_cell.angle_gamma   90.00
#
_symmetry.space_group_name_H-M   'P 1'
#
loop_
_entity.id
_entity.type
_entity.pdbx_description
1 polymer ?
#
loop_
_entity_poly.entity_id
_entity_poly.type
_entity_poly.pdbx_seq_one_letter_code
_entity_poly.pdbx_strand_id
1 'polypeptide(L)'
;MPRLLHDRYIAYDDLHGCDLATGDAVRLDAIPPERSEEECPALVDLLDDGQDGSPRWVVLDVRNGAHAVTLARRAAAVGRGRGLVPILVTMYAHLRDALAADLDHRTLLLIGGFAKEIAAARAALVDAAARTPRPHLLLTFRATDATASASVVREARAAYGVQPTPGRSRAVPFSSEVTRHLDRSARAVEFQRAGRHAAAERLLRDVAGTLARREAWEAAAQVQIRLGRLLLERGRAGGADTAFGDAARMAQSAGDEPLALDARVWQAVARTDAGRLTDAEAICRAVLLTRALGPDRERWAHATLARVLCWQGRVEEALRCQLAPPGEGAGDGDEALAATIEAAAIRTLLAAGDLFRAGLCARTLVDRTQESADPIAKAVALTAHLRVLGAAGDLVLAERTVQAVCGLARANHAPWRAVRARLIWHDALRRAGRRREAQRELDRLARLRRVAPVLLQRAIESRVADAARGADGVLASVRTAPGGESSS
;
A
#
# COMPACT_ATOMS: atom_id res chain seq x y z
N MET A 1 -18.15 -16.02 -24.54
CA MET A 1 -17.40 -15.22 -23.55
C MET A 1 -15.93 -15.44 -23.82
N PRO A 2 -15.07 -14.41 -23.74
CA PRO A 2 -13.64 -14.60 -23.89
C PRO A 2 -13.15 -15.60 -22.86
N ARG A 3 -12.33 -16.56 -23.29
CA ARG A 3 -11.72 -17.57 -22.41
C ARG A 3 -10.21 -17.57 -22.64
N LEU A 4 -9.45 -17.55 -21.55
CA LEU A 4 -8.00 -17.76 -21.61
C LEU A 4 -7.69 -19.21 -22.01
N LEU A 5 -6.96 -19.37 -23.12
CA LEU A 5 -6.49 -20.64 -23.65
C LEU A 5 -4.97 -20.72 -23.54
N HIS A 6 -4.48 -21.82 -22.96
CA HIS A 6 -3.04 -22.10 -22.79
C HIS A 6 -2.26 -20.96 -22.16
N ASP A 7 -2.88 -20.17 -21.27
CA ASP A 7 -2.27 -19.02 -20.60
C ASP A 7 -1.64 -17.97 -21.54
N ARG A 8 -2.05 -17.93 -22.82
CA ARG A 8 -1.47 -17.05 -23.84
C ARG A 8 -2.48 -16.53 -24.84
N TYR A 9 -3.53 -17.27 -25.15
CA TYR A 9 -4.46 -16.91 -26.20
C TYR A 9 -5.83 -16.56 -25.61
N ILE A 10 -6.52 -15.63 -26.23
CA ILE A 10 -7.93 -15.32 -25.92
C ILE A 10 -8.77 -15.66 -27.15
N ALA A 11 -9.69 -16.60 -27.02
CA ALA A 11 -10.64 -16.91 -28.08
C ALA A 11 -11.73 -15.84 -28.15
N TYR A 12 -12.00 -15.34 -29.35
CA TYR A 12 -13.16 -14.47 -29.61
C TYR A 12 -14.19 -15.11 -30.54
N ASP A 13 -13.81 -16.15 -31.29
CA ASP A 13 -14.72 -17.09 -31.96
C ASP A 13 -14.16 -18.53 -31.90
N ASP A 14 -14.84 -19.49 -32.53
CA ASP A 14 -14.49 -20.92 -32.46
C ASP A 14 -13.17 -21.28 -33.18
N LEU A 15 -12.74 -20.45 -34.14
CA LEU A 15 -11.56 -20.70 -34.97
C LEU A 15 -10.46 -19.66 -34.78
N HIS A 16 -10.78 -18.50 -34.21
CA HIS A 16 -9.86 -17.39 -34.07
C HIS A 16 -9.73 -16.91 -32.63
N GLY A 17 -8.51 -16.53 -32.31
CA GLY A 17 -8.17 -15.85 -31.07
C GLY A 17 -7.13 -14.78 -31.29
N CYS A 18 -6.67 -14.21 -30.19
CA CYS A 18 -5.59 -13.25 -30.15
C CYS A 18 -4.48 -13.77 -29.25
N ASP A 19 -3.23 -13.69 -29.70
CA ASP A 19 -2.05 -13.92 -28.86
C ASP A 19 -1.90 -12.74 -27.91
N LEU A 20 -2.12 -12.96 -26.61
CA LEU A 20 -2.05 -11.91 -25.60
C LEU A 20 -0.66 -11.28 -25.53
N ALA A 21 0.41 -12.00 -25.88
CA ALA A 21 1.77 -11.48 -25.80
C ALA A 21 2.13 -10.50 -26.93
N THR A 22 1.51 -10.65 -28.11
CA THR A 22 1.84 -9.86 -29.30
C THR A 22 0.69 -8.99 -29.80
N GLY A 23 -0.55 -9.32 -29.43
CA GLY A 23 -1.76 -8.73 -30.00
C GLY A 23 -2.14 -9.31 -31.36
N ASP A 24 -1.38 -10.26 -31.90
CA ASP A 24 -1.62 -10.82 -33.24
C ASP A 24 -2.87 -11.71 -33.24
N ALA A 25 -3.67 -11.63 -34.31
CA ALA A 25 -4.74 -12.59 -34.54
C ALA A 25 -4.16 -13.96 -34.92
N VAL A 26 -4.68 -15.02 -34.31
CA VAL A 26 -4.24 -16.40 -34.55
C VAL A 26 -5.42 -17.30 -34.82
N ARG A 27 -5.19 -18.31 -35.66
CA ARG A 27 -6.13 -19.43 -35.82
C ARG A 27 -5.88 -20.46 -34.73
N LEU A 28 -6.91 -20.80 -33.96
CA LEU A 28 -6.81 -21.68 -32.79
C LEU A 28 -6.42 -23.11 -33.17
N ASP A 29 -6.85 -23.57 -34.34
CA ASP A 29 -6.51 -24.88 -34.90
C ASP A 29 -5.10 -24.95 -35.52
N ALA A 30 -4.46 -23.79 -35.71
CA ALA A 30 -3.12 -23.66 -36.29
C ALA A 30 -2.09 -23.12 -35.29
N ILE A 31 -2.38 -23.17 -33.98
CA ILE A 31 -1.41 -22.77 -32.96
C ILE A 31 -0.21 -23.73 -33.05
N PRO A 32 0.99 -23.25 -33.39
CA PRO A 32 2.14 -24.12 -33.55
C PRO A 32 2.45 -24.82 -32.22
N PRO A 33 2.82 -26.11 -32.24
CA PRO A 33 3.35 -26.75 -31.05
C PRO A 33 4.58 -25.98 -30.60
N GLU A 34 4.67 -25.72 -29.31
CA GLU A 34 5.75 -24.92 -28.76
C GLU A 34 7.09 -25.55 -29.08
N ARG A 35 7.88 -24.82 -29.85
CA ARG A 35 9.28 -25.15 -30.02
C ARG A 35 10.02 -24.59 -28.82
N SER A 36 10.96 -25.39 -28.30
CA SER A 36 11.97 -24.89 -27.37
C SER A 36 12.78 -23.83 -28.10
N GLU A 37 12.37 -22.57 -28.00
CA GLU A 37 13.16 -21.45 -28.47
C GLU A 37 14.44 -21.40 -27.63
N GLU A 38 15.54 -20.99 -28.24
CA GLU A 38 16.83 -20.84 -27.56
C GLU A 38 16.66 -19.90 -26.35
N GLU A 39 16.85 -20.47 -25.16
CA GLU A 39 16.62 -19.76 -23.90
C GLU A 39 17.59 -18.59 -23.76
N CYS A 40 17.13 -17.48 -23.18
CA CYS A 40 18.00 -16.41 -22.73
C CYS A 40 18.27 -16.65 -21.24
N PRO A 41 19.44 -17.17 -20.82
CA PRO A 41 19.68 -17.56 -19.42
C PRO A 41 19.45 -16.41 -18.43
N ALA A 42 19.84 -15.20 -18.81
CA ALA A 42 19.62 -14.01 -17.98
C ALA A 42 18.13 -13.68 -17.75
N LEU A 43 17.26 -13.99 -18.71
CA LEU A 43 15.82 -13.82 -18.55
C LEU A 43 15.21 -14.95 -17.70
N VAL A 44 15.73 -16.16 -17.87
CA VAL A 44 15.38 -17.34 -17.07
C VAL A 44 15.61 -17.08 -15.59
N ASP A 45 16.81 -16.66 -15.20
CA ASP A 45 17.17 -16.39 -13.81
C ASP A 45 16.23 -15.33 -13.18
N LEU A 46 15.92 -14.27 -13.94
CA LEU A 46 15.00 -13.24 -13.47
C LEU A 46 13.56 -13.73 -13.31
N LEU A 47 13.10 -14.69 -14.11
CA LEU A 47 11.74 -15.19 -13.98
C LEU A 47 11.58 -16.12 -12.76
N ASP A 48 12.65 -16.82 -12.35
CA ASP A 48 12.61 -17.79 -11.25
C ASP A 48 12.60 -17.15 -9.84
N ASP A 49 13.14 -15.93 -9.69
CA ASP A 49 13.29 -15.26 -8.37
C ASP A 49 12.03 -14.51 -7.84
N GLY A 50 10.82 -15.03 -8.11
CA GLY A 50 9.57 -14.37 -7.73
C GLY A 50 9.16 -14.56 -6.26
N GLN A 51 8.93 -13.47 -5.52
CA GLN A 51 8.32 -13.52 -4.19
C GLN A 51 6.99 -12.77 -4.16
N ASP A 52 5.94 -13.37 -3.59
CA ASP A 52 4.67 -12.67 -3.35
C ASP A 52 4.94 -11.36 -2.58
N GLY A 53 4.28 -10.28 -2.99
CA GLY A 53 4.50 -8.93 -2.49
C GLY A 53 5.60 -8.15 -3.22
N SER A 54 6.36 -8.80 -4.12
CA SER A 54 7.52 -8.21 -4.79
C SER A 54 7.35 -8.18 -6.32
N PRO A 55 6.52 -7.26 -6.86
CA PRO A 55 6.48 -7.01 -8.30
C PRO A 55 7.84 -6.51 -8.78
N ARG A 56 8.18 -6.81 -10.03
CA ARG A 56 9.49 -6.49 -10.64
C ARG A 56 9.30 -5.77 -11.97
N TRP A 57 10.27 -4.92 -12.30
CA TRP A 57 10.34 -4.27 -13.61
C TRP A 57 11.70 -4.56 -14.23
N VAL A 58 11.70 -5.18 -15.41
CA VAL A 58 12.88 -5.55 -16.21
C VAL A 58 12.91 -4.70 -17.48
N VAL A 59 14.09 -4.21 -17.83
CA VAL A 59 14.36 -3.46 -19.06
C VAL A 59 15.36 -4.25 -19.90
N LEU A 60 14.97 -4.55 -21.14
CA LEU A 60 15.82 -5.17 -22.15
C LEU A 60 16.35 -4.13 -23.13
N ASP A 61 17.66 -4.12 -23.31
CA ASP A 61 18.31 -3.32 -24.34
C ASP A 61 18.12 -3.99 -25.71
N VAL A 62 17.57 -3.24 -26.67
CA VAL A 62 17.21 -3.75 -28.01
C VAL A 62 17.73 -2.84 -29.12
N ARG A 63 17.93 -3.44 -30.30
CA ARG A 63 18.47 -2.73 -31.48
C ARG A 63 17.42 -1.89 -32.18
N ASN A 64 16.20 -2.42 -32.27
CA ASN A 64 15.06 -1.78 -32.94
C ASN A 64 13.77 -2.49 -32.49
N GLY A 65 12.62 -2.00 -32.98
CA GLY A 65 11.31 -2.57 -32.66
C GLY A 65 11.16 -4.03 -33.08
N ALA A 66 11.72 -4.45 -34.23
CA ALA A 66 11.63 -5.84 -34.68
C ALA A 66 12.38 -6.79 -33.72
N HIS A 67 13.57 -6.39 -33.25
CA HIS A 67 14.31 -7.13 -32.23
C HIS A 67 13.52 -7.21 -30.91
N ALA A 68 12.85 -6.12 -30.52
CA ALA A 68 11.99 -6.10 -29.33
C ALA A 68 10.84 -7.12 -29.44
N VAL A 69 10.16 -7.21 -30.59
CA VAL A 69 9.09 -8.18 -30.83
C VAL A 69 9.61 -9.62 -30.73
N THR A 70 10.77 -9.91 -31.31
CA THR A 70 11.40 -11.24 -31.21
C THR A 70 11.71 -11.61 -29.75
N LEU A 71 12.30 -10.68 -28.98
CA LEU A 71 12.58 -10.92 -27.57
C LEU A 71 11.32 -11.01 -26.71
N ALA A 72 10.27 -10.24 -27.03
CA ALA A 72 8.97 -10.33 -26.37
C ALA A 72 8.34 -11.72 -26.54
N ARG A 73 8.38 -12.28 -27.75
CA ARG A 73 7.87 -13.64 -28.05
C ARG A 73 8.65 -14.71 -27.28
N ARG A 74 9.98 -14.61 -27.26
CA ARG A 74 10.84 -15.47 -26.44
C ARG A 74 10.51 -15.37 -24.96
N ALA A 75 10.41 -14.15 -24.44
CA ALA A 75 10.06 -13.91 -23.04
C ALA A 75 8.70 -14.48 -22.67
N ALA A 76 7.71 -14.33 -23.55
CA ALA A 76 6.39 -14.90 -23.36
C ALA A 76 6.42 -16.43 -23.31
N ALA A 77 7.18 -17.08 -24.21
CA ALA A 77 7.34 -18.53 -24.21
C ALA A 77 7.99 -19.03 -22.92
N VAL A 78 9.11 -18.42 -22.50
CA VAL A 78 9.86 -18.76 -21.28
C VAL A 78 9.02 -18.50 -20.02
N GLY A 79 8.34 -17.35 -19.94
CA GLY A 79 7.50 -17.00 -18.79
C GLY A 79 6.33 -17.96 -18.61
N ARG A 80 5.69 -18.36 -19.71
CA ARG A 80 4.60 -19.34 -19.66
C ARG A 80 5.04 -20.72 -19.24
N GLY A 81 6.23 -21.17 -19.67
CA GLY A 81 6.85 -22.40 -19.16
C GLY A 81 7.04 -22.40 -17.64
N ARG A 82 7.08 -21.21 -17.02
CA ARG A 82 7.19 -20.99 -15.56
C ARG A 82 5.84 -20.65 -14.90
N GLY A 83 4.73 -20.80 -15.62
CA GLY A 83 3.38 -20.55 -15.11
C GLY A 83 2.95 -19.07 -15.08
N LEU A 84 3.73 -18.15 -15.67
CA LEU A 84 3.30 -16.77 -15.86
C LEU A 84 2.33 -16.66 -17.05
N VAL A 85 1.42 -15.69 -16.99
CA VAL A 85 0.54 -15.34 -18.11
C VAL A 85 1.14 -14.12 -18.83
N PRO A 86 1.79 -14.28 -20.00
CA PRO A 86 2.30 -13.16 -20.78
C PRO A 86 1.17 -12.37 -21.43
N ILE A 87 1.14 -11.06 -21.19
CA ILE A 87 0.11 -10.16 -21.73
C ILE A 87 0.75 -8.83 -22.12
N LEU A 88 0.53 -8.39 -23.35
CA LEU A 88 0.88 -7.07 -23.83
C LEU A 88 0.10 -6.01 -23.03
N VAL A 89 0.77 -4.94 -22.60
CA VAL A 89 0.18 -3.91 -21.72
C VAL A 89 -1.12 -3.31 -22.29
N THR A 90 -1.18 -3.08 -23.61
CA THR A 90 -2.37 -2.57 -24.29
C THR A 90 -3.52 -3.56 -24.21
N MET A 91 -3.25 -4.86 -24.40
CA MET A 91 -4.22 -5.94 -24.26
C MET A 91 -4.69 -6.07 -22.82
N TYR A 92 -3.78 -5.99 -21.84
CA TYR A 92 -4.15 -6.00 -20.42
C TYR A 92 -5.09 -4.85 -20.07
N ALA A 93 -4.78 -3.63 -20.52
CA ALA A 93 -5.63 -2.47 -20.26
C ALA A 93 -7.05 -2.65 -20.81
N HIS A 94 -7.20 -3.32 -21.96
CA HIS A 94 -8.47 -3.55 -22.61
C HIS A 94 -9.25 -4.75 -22.05
N LEU A 95 -8.55 -5.83 -21.66
CA LEU A 95 -9.16 -7.12 -21.35
C LEU A 95 -9.21 -7.46 -19.86
N ARG A 96 -8.49 -6.74 -18.99
CA ARG A 96 -8.36 -7.08 -17.54
C ARG A 96 -9.67 -7.28 -16.81
N ASP A 97 -10.74 -6.57 -17.19
CA ASP A 97 -12.04 -6.72 -16.54
C ASP A 97 -12.83 -7.90 -17.12
N ALA A 98 -12.71 -8.14 -18.43
CA ALA A 98 -13.29 -9.31 -19.09
C ALA A 98 -12.63 -10.62 -18.66
N LEU A 99 -11.32 -10.59 -18.39
CA LEU A 99 -10.51 -11.72 -17.93
C LEU A 99 -10.31 -11.75 -16.41
N ALA A 100 -11.08 -10.95 -15.64
CA ALA A 100 -10.80 -10.80 -14.20
C ALA A 100 -10.80 -12.13 -13.44
N ALA A 101 -11.72 -13.05 -13.79
CA ALA A 101 -11.78 -14.38 -13.18
C ALA A 101 -10.63 -15.29 -13.63
N ASP A 102 -10.25 -15.24 -14.92
CA ASP A 102 -9.18 -16.07 -15.49
C ASP A 102 -7.78 -15.64 -15.00
N LEU A 103 -7.60 -14.34 -14.76
CA LEU A 103 -6.37 -13.76 -14.25
C LEU A 103 -6.29 -13.78 -12.72
N ASP A 104 -7.38 -14.15 -12.04
CA ASP A 104 -7.38 -14.22 -10.58
C ASP A 104 -6.33 -15.24 -10.12
N HIS A 105 -5.54 -14.85 -9.14
CA HIS A 105 -4.42 -15.64 -8.60
C HIS A 105 -3.26 -15.97 -9.56
N ARG A 106 -3.26 -15.50 -10.82
CA ARG A 106 -2.18 -15.75 -11.79
C ARG A 106 -1.05 -14.72 -11.67
N THR A 107 0.19 -15.17 -11.83
CA THR A 107 1.35 -14.28 -11.99
C THR A 107 1.37 -13.78 -13.43
N LEU A 108 1.53 -12.47 -13.62
CA LEU A 108 1.49 -11.84 -14.94
C LEU A 108 2.90 -11.47 -15.39
N LEU A 109 3.18 -11.72 -16.67
CA LEU A 109 4.31 -11.13 -17.39
C LEU A 109 3.75 -10.04 -18.32
N LEU A 110 3.75 -8.80 -17.84
CA LEU A 110 3.27 -7.65 -18.60
C LEU A 110 4.36 -7.20 -19.57
N ILE A 111 4.05 -7.16 -20.86
CA ILE A 111 5.01 -6.79 -21.91
C ILE A 111 4.66 -5.38 -22.41
N GLY A 112 5.52 -4.41 -22.16
CA GLY A 112 5.35 -3.03 -22.61
C GLY A 112 5.76 -2.84 -24.08
N GLY A 113 5.06 -1.95 -24.78
CA GLY A 113 5.42 -1.55 -26.14
C GLY A 113 6.76 -0.82 -26.23
N PHE A 114 7.28 -0.69 -27.46
CA PHE A 114 8.55 -0.02 -27.72
C PHE A 114 8.45 1.51 -27.56
N ALA A 115 9.25 2.07 -26.65
CA ALA A 115 9.53 3.50 -26.42
C ALA A 115 8.37 4.46 -26.06
N LYS A 116 7.11 4.20 -26.41
CA LYS A 116 6.01 5.20 -26.30
C LYS A 116 4.97 4.94 -25.22
N GLU A 117 5.08 3.85 -24.45
CA GLU A 117 4.00 3.40 -23.56
C GLU A 117 4.44 3.15 -22.11
N ILE A 118 5.54 3.76 -21.65
CA ILE A 118 6.08 3.51 -20.31
C ILE A 118 5.06 3.85 -19.21
N ALA A 119 4.33 4.95 -19.32
CA ALA A 119 3.30 5.31 -18.34
C ALA A 119 2.16 4.28 -18.27
N ALA A 120 1.69 3.80 -19.42
CA ALA A 120 0.66 2.74 -19.48
C ALA A 120 1.19 1.41 -18.91
N ALA A 121 2.44 1.07 -19.18
CA ALA A 121 3.10 -0.11 -18.66
C ALA A 121 3.25 -0.08 -17.12
N ARG A 122 3.66 1.07 -16.58
CA ARG A 122 3.70 1.31 -15.12
C ARG A 122 2.32 1.21 -14.50
N ALA A 123 1.32 1.83 -15.12
CA ALA A 123 -0.07 1.76 -14.64
C ALA A 123 -0.61 0.32 -14.65
N ALA A 124 -0.27 -0.48 -15.66
CA ALA A 124 -0.64 -1.89 -15.73
C ALA A 124 0.01 -2.71 -14.61
N LEU A 125 1.30 -2.51 -14.32
CA LEU A 125 2.00 -3.19 -13.22
C LEU A 125 1.38 -2.86 -11.86
N VAL A 126 1.12 -1.58 -11.61
CA VAL A 126 0.50 -1.13 -10.35
C VAL A 126 -0.94 -1.66 -10.22
N ASP A 127 -1.70 -1.71 -11.31
CA ASP A 127 -3.04 -2.30 -11.30
C ASP A 127 -3.02 -3.81 -11.03
N ALA A 128 -2.11 -4.55 -11.67
CA ALA A 128 -1.93 -5.98 -11.44
C ALA A 128 -1.56 -6.28 -9.97
N ALA A 129 -0.56 -5.57 -9.44
CA ALA A 129 -0.15 -5.67 -8.03
C ALA A 129 -1.25 -5.26 -7.04
N ALA A 130 -2.18 -4.41 -7.48
CA ALA A 130 -3.37 -4.08 -6.70
C ALA A 130 -4.49 -5.11 -6.85
N ARG A 131 -4.49 -6.01 -7.84
CA ARG A 131 -5.47 -7.10 -7.91
C ARG A 131 -5.00 -8.29 -7.09
N THR A 132 -3.73 -8.67 -7.20
CA THR A 132 -3.17 -9.81 -6.47
C THR A 132 -1.77 -9.50 -5.94
N PRO A 133 -1.33 -10.15 -4.84
CA PRO A 133 0.02 -9.98 -4.32
C PRO A 133 1.08 -10.78 -5.11
N ARG A 134 0.74 -11.41 -6.23
CA ARG A 134 1.69 -12.26 -6.98
C ARG A 134 2.91 -11.45 -7.46
N PRO A 135 4.06 -12.11 -7.72
CA PRO A 135 5.28 -11.47 -8.20
C PRO A 135 5.17 -11.07 -9.68
N HIS A 136 4.22 -10.18 -10.02
CA HIS A 136 4.03 -9.69 -11.37
C HIS A 136 5.31 -9.06 -11.92
N LEU A 137 5.62 -9.35 -13.18
CA LEU A 137 6.80 -8.82 -13.86
C LEU A 137 6.37 -7.90 -14.98
N LEU A 138 6.90 -6.69 -15.01
CA LEU A 138 6.83 -5.79 -16.15
C LEU A 138 8.11 -5.91 -16.97
N LEU A 139 8.00 -6.24 -18.24
CA LEU A 139 9.09 -6.24 -19.20
C LEU A 139 8.93 -5.05 -20.16
N THR A 140 9.97 -4.24 -20.29
CA THR A 140 10.01 -3.11 -21.24
C THR A 140 11.29 -3.13 -22.05
N PHE A 141 11.30 -2.39 -23.16
CA PHE A 141 12.41 -2.37 -24.09
C PHE A 141 12.99 -0.96 -24.22
N ARG A 142 14.31 -0.86 -24.21
CA ARG A 142 15.06 0.38 -24.43
C ARG A 142 15.88 0.25 -25.70
N ALA A 143 15.70 1.18 -26.63
CA ALA A 143 16.55 1.27 -27.80
C ALA A 143 17.98 1.66 -27.36
N THR A 144 18.98 0.93 -27.84
CA THR A 144 20.39 1.28 -27.63
C THR A 144 21.06 1.54 -28.96
N ASP A 145 21.77 2.65 -29.05
CA ASP A 145 22.63 2.95 -30.19
C ASP A 145 23.81 1.97 -30.18
N ALA A 146 23.81 1.06 -31.16
CA ALA A 146 24.98 0.40 -31.73
C ALA A 146 25.58 -0.87 -31.08
N THR A 147 26.02 -1.74 -32.01
CA THR A 147 27.17 -2.69 -32.02
C THR A 147 27.34 -3.76 -30.95
N ALA A 148 26.64 -3.72 -29.82
CA ALA A 148 26.72 -4.81 -28.84
C ALA A 148 26.02 -6.07 -29.38
N SER A 149 26.77 -7.18 -29.44
CA SER A 149 26.26 -8.47 -29.90
C SER A 149 25.35 -9.17 -28.88
N ALA A 150 25.41 -8.78 -27.60
CA ALA A 150 24.65 -9.41 -26.52
C ALA A 150 23.49 -8.52 -26.05
N SER A 151 22.31 -9.10 -25.89
CA SER A 151 21.17 -8.46 -25.23
C SER A 151 21.50 -8.25 -23.75
N VAL A 152 21.49 -7.00 -23.29
CA VAL A 152 21.71 -6.68 -21.88
C VAL A 152 20.36 -6.66 -21.17
N VAL A 153 20.22 -7.49 -20.15
CA VAL A 153 19.04 -7.54 -19.28
C VAL A 153 19.33 -6.78 -17.99
N ARG A 154 18.45 -5.85 -17.62
CA ARG A 154 18.60 -5.08 -16.40
C ARG A 154 17.30 -5.11 -15.62
N GLU A 155 17.38 -5.39 -14.33
CA GLU A 155 16.32 -4.99 -13.41
C GLU A 155 16.29 -3.45 -13.41
N ALA A 156 15.10 -2.86 -13.50
CA ALA A 156 14.88 -1.42 -13.40
C ALA A 156 15.24 -0.96 -11.99
N ARG A 157 16.54 -0.81 -11.74
CA ARG A 157 17.09 -0.19 -10.55
C ARG A 157 17.15 1.32 -10.77
N ALA A 158 17.25 2.09 -9.70
CA ALA A 158 17.43 3.52 -9.78
C ALA A 158 18.61 3.85 -10.72
N ALA A 159 18.32 4.28 -11.94
CA ALA A 159 19.33 4.88 -12.80
C ALA A 159 19.82 6.14 -12.10
N TYR A 160 21.11 6.18 -11.78
CA TYR A 160 21.80 7.38 -11.31
C TYR A 160 21.85 8.38 -12.47
N GLY A 161 20.82 9.22 -12.54
CA GLY A 161 20.66 10.25 -13.55
C GLY A 161 19.37 11.00 -13.31
N VAL A 162 19.41 12.33 -13.45
CA VAL A 162 18.23 13.18 -13.38
C VAL A 162 17.32 12.79 -14.54
N GLN A 163 16.34 11.92 -14.29
CA GLN A 163 15.27 11.77 -15.26
C GLN A 163 14.49 13.08 -15.27
N PRO A 164 14.20 13.65 -16.46
CA PRO A 164 13.37 14.83 -16.53
C PRO A 164 12.04 14.50 -15.86
N THR A 165 11.76 15.19 -14.76
CA THR A 165 10.46 15.10 -14.10
C THR A 165 9.42 15.40 -15.18
N PRO A 166 8.51 14.47 -15.51
CA PRO A 166 7.50 14.73 -16.51
C PRO A 166 6.82 16.04 -16.14
N GLY A 167 6.92 17.03 -17.03
CA GLY A 167 6.40 18.36 -16.79
C GLY A 167 4.94 18.22 -16.39
N ARG A 168 4.60 18.68 -15.19
CA ARG A 168 3.24 18.66 -14.67
C ARG A 168 2.36 19.30 -15.74
N SER A 169 1.51 18.51 -16.39
CA SER A 169 0.63 19.02 -17.44
C SER A 169 -0.10 20.23 -16.87
N ARG A 170 0.01 21.38 -17.55
CA ARG A 170 -0.52 22.65 -17.05
C ARG A 170 -2.01 22.46 -16.81
N ALA A 171 -2.41 22.45 -15.53
CA ALA A 171 -3.78 22.15 -15.14
C ALA A 171 -4.74 23.08 -15.88
N VAL A 172 -5.61 22.51 -16.70
CA VAL A 172 -6.71 23.24 -17.31
C VAL A 172 -7.66 23.59 -16.16
N PRO A 173 -8.01 24.87 -15.95
CA PRO A 173 -8.89 25.24 -14.86
C PRO A 173 -10.23 24.53 -14.98
N PHE A 174 -10.75 24.04 -13.85
CA PHE A 174 -12.05 23.38 -13.81
C PHE A 174 -13.17 24.34 -14.23
N SER A 175 -14.24 23.79 -14.80
CA SER A 175 -15.46 24.55 -15.02
C SER A 175 -16.04 25.03 -13.69
N SER A 176 -16.77 26.15 -13.71
CA SER A 176 -17.41 26.71 -12.51
C SER A 176 -18.33 25.72 -11.80
N GLU A 177 -18.98 24.83 -12.56
CA GLU A 177 -19.82 23.77 -12.01
C GLU A 177 -19.01 22.71 -11.26
N VAL A 178 -17.87 22.25 -11.81
CA VAL A 178 -16.96 21.32 -11.14
C VAL A 178 -16.42 21.95 -9.86
N THR A 179 -16.02 23.22 -9.90
CA THR A 179 -15.58 23.98 -8.72
C THR A 179 -16.67 24.01 -7.64
N ARG A 180 -17.93 24.30 -8.01
CA ARG A 180 -19.06 24.28 -7.06
C ARG A 180 -19.24 22.93 -6.38
N HIS A 181 -19.03 21.83 -7.12
CA HIS A 181 -19.08 20.48 -6.56
C HIS A 181 -17.90 20.18 -5.63
N LEU A 182 -16.70 20.63 -5.98
CA LEU A 182 -15.51 20.52 -5.11
C LEU A 182 -15.70 21.30 -3.81
N ASP A 183 -16.22 22.52 -3.86
CA ASP A 183 -16.56 23.33 -2.69
C ASP A 183 -17.63 22.64 -1.83
N ARG A 184 -18.67 22.11 -2.47
CA ARG A 184 -19.70 21.30 -1.79
C ARG A 184 -19.08 20.10 -1.08
N SER A 185 -18.09 19.43 -1.68
CA SER A 185 -17.41 18.29 -1.05
C SER A 185 -16.57 18.69 0.17
N ALA A 186 -16.02 19.91 0.20
CA ALA A 186 -15.20 20.40 1.31
C ALA A 186 -15.98 20.48 2.63
N ARG A 187 -17.30 20.72 2.55
CA ARG A 187 -18.22 20.69 3.71
C ARG A 187 -18.31 19.33 4.42
N ALA A 188 -17.83 18.25 3.80
CA ALA A 188 -17.73 16.95 4.47
C ALA A 188 -16.84 17.02 5.73
N VAL A 189 -15.83 17.89 5.74
CA VAL A 189 -14.95 18.12 6.90
C VAL A 189 -15.74 18.67 8.09
N GLU A 190 -16.68 19.60 7.85
CA GLU A 190 -17.54 20.16 8.89
C GLU A 190 -18.43 19.06 9.50
N PHE A 191 -19.04 18.22 8.66
CA PHE A 191 -19.83 17.09 9.14
C PHE A 191 -18.99 16.08 9.92
N GLN A 192 -17.75 15.83 9.50
CA GLN A 192 -16.83 14.96 10.24
C GLN A 192 -16.51 15.54 11.63
N ARG A 193 -16.17 16.83 11.70
CA ARG A 193 -15.88 17.53 12.97
C ARG A 193 -17.07 17.51 13.93
N ALA A 194 -18.30 17.58 13.40
CA ALA A 194 -19.53 17.47 14.17
C ALA A 194 -19.96 16.01 14.48
N GLY A 195 -19.15 15.01 14.15
CA GLY A 195 -19.48 13.58 14.36
C GLY A 195 -20.56 13.02 13.42
N ARG A 196 -21.00 13.80 12.43
CA ARG A 196 -22.05 13.44 11.45
C ARG A 196 -21.46 12.67 10.25
N HIS A 197 -20.71 11.61 10.53
CA HIS A 197 -19.98 10.86 9.50
C HIS A 197 -20.86 10.26 8.39
N ALA A 198 -22.07 9.80 8.72
CA ALA A 198 -23.00 9.28 7.72
C ALA A 198 -23.52 10.37 6.75
N ALA A 199 -23.58 11.63 7.20
CA ALA A 199 -23.92 12.75 6.32
C ALA A 199 -22.73 13.12 5.42
N ALA A 200 -21.52 13.17 5.98
CA ALA A 200 -20.28 13.38 5.22
C ALA A 200 -20.11 12.32 4.12
N GLU A 201 -20.32 11.04 4.47
CA GLU A 201 -20.20 9.92 3.55
C GLU A 201 -21.21 9.99 2.40
N ARG A 202 -22.49 10.24 2.70
CA ARG A 202 -23.54 10.42 1.67
C ARG A 202 -23.22 11.58 0.74
N LEU A 203 -22.79 12.71 1.29
CA LEU A 203 -22.39 13.89 0.52
C LEU A 203 -21.23 13.57 -0.45
N LEU A 204 -20.18 12.92 0.05
CA LEU A 204 -19.02 12.58 -0.77
C LEU A 204 -19.37 11.59 -1.89
N ARG A 205 -20.20 10.57 -1.62
CA ARG A 205 -20.67 9.66 -2.67
C ARG A 205 -21.51 10.37 -3.73
N ASP A 206 -22.42 11.23 -3.32
CA ASP A 206 -23.28 12.01 -4.24
C ASP A 206 -22.43 12.91 -5.15
N VAL A 207 -21.47 13.64 -4.58
CA VAL A 207 -20.58 14.52 -5.34
C VAL A 207 -19.67 13.71 -6.27
N ALA A 208 -19.03 12.64 -5.78
CA ALA A 208 -18.17 11.79 -6.62
C ALA A 208 -18.94 11.20 -7.80
N GLY A 209 -20.14 10.67 -7.57
CA GLY A 209 -20.99 10.12 -8.64
C GLY A 209 -21.44 11.19 -9.64
N THR A 210 -21.72 12.41 -9.18
CA THR A 210 -22.08 13.53 -10.06
C THR A 210 -20.91 13.97 -10.94
N LEU A 211 -19.71 14.09 -10.37
CA LEU A 211 -18.49 14.42 -11.12
C LEU A 211 -18.13 13.33 -12.14
N ALA A 212 -18.26 12.05 -11.75
CA ALA A 212 -18.02 10.91 -12.63
C ALA A 212 -18.97 10.88 -13.83
N ARG A 213 -20.27 11.11 -13.64
CA ARG A 213 -21.25 11.19 -14.76
C ARG A 213 -20.98 12.34 -15.73
N ARG A 214 -20.24 13.36 -15.28
CA ARG A 214 -19.82 14.51 -16.09
C ARG A 214 -18.42 14.35 -16.67
N GLU A 215 -17.83 13.17 -16.52
CA GLU A 215 -16.47 12.86 -16.98
C GLU A 215 -15.39 13.79 -16.38
N ALA A 216 -15.70 14.44 -15.24
CA ALA A 216 -14.74 15.23 -14.48
C ALA A 216 -13.88 14.29 -13.61
N TRP A 217 -13.13 13.40 -14.27
CA TRP A 217 -12.47 12.25 -13.67
C TRP A 217 -11.45 12.61 -12.59
N GLU A 218 -10.62 13.63 -12.82
CA GLU A 218 -9.63 14.10 -11.84
C GLU A 218 -10.32 14.58 -10.55
N ALA A 219 -11.34 15.45 -10.68
CA ALA A 219 -12.10 15.94 -9.55
C ALA A 219 -12.86 14.80 -8.82
N ALA A 220 -13.44 13.86 -9.57
CA ALA A 220 -14.10 12.69 -9.00
C ALA A 220 -13.12 11.82 -8.19
N ALA A 221 -11.91 11.60 -8.71
CA ALA A 221 -10.85 10.86 -8.03
C ALA A 221 -10.44 11.55 -6.70
N GLN A 222 -10.26 12.87 -6.71
CA GLN A 222 -9.95 13.64 -5.49
C GLN A 222 -11.04 13.47 -4.41
N VAL A 223 -12.32 13.51 -4.80
CA VAL A 223 -13.45 13.30 -3.87
C VAL A 223 -13.49 11.86 -3.36
N GLN A 224 -13.19 10.86 -4.20
CA GLN A 224 -13.10 9.46 -3.80
C GLN A 224 -11.95 9.21 -2.81
N ILE A 225 -10.80 9.87 -2.96
CA ILE A 225 -9.71 9.81 -1.97
C ILE A 225 -10.18 10.38 -0.62
N ARG A 226 -10.90 11.51 -0.62
CA ARG A 226 -11.50 12.07 0.61
C ARG A 226 -12.49 11.11 1.26
N LEU A 227 -13.33 10.45 0.47
CA LEU A 227 -14.26 9.42 0.96
C LEU A 227 -13.51 8.23 1.58
N GLY A 228 -12.48 7.71 0.91
CA GLY A 228 -11.66 6.62 1.42
C GLY A 228 -11.00 6.97 2.76
N ARG A 229 -10.44 8.18 2.89
CA ARG A 229 -9.86 8.68 4.15
C ARG A 229 -10.89 8.74 5.29
N LEU A 230 -12.09 9.26 5.01
CA LEU A 230 -13.19 9.27 5.99
C LEU A 230 -13.55 7.84 6.44
N LEU A 231 -13.62 6.89 5.51
CA LEU A 231 -13.92 5.49 5.80
C LEU A 231 -12.82 4.83 6.66
N LEU A 232 -11.54 5.16 6.43
CA LEU A 232 -10.43 4.69 7.27
C LEU A 232 -10.50 5.20 8.71
N GLU A 233 -10.79 6.49 8.92
CA GLU A 233 -10.97 7.04 10.28
C GLU A 233 -12.13 6.36 11.02
N ARG A 234 -13.10 5.82 10.28
CA ARG A 234 -14.21 5.01 10.81
C ARG A 234 -13.90 3.52 10.94
N GLY A 235 -12.72 3.07 10.52
CA GLY A 235 -12.31 1.67 10.60
C GLY A 235 -12.91 0.77 9.51
N ARG A 236 -13.50 1.35 8.46
CA ARG A 236 -14.16 0.64 7.37
C ARG A 236 -13.17 0.39 6.22
N ALA A 237 -12.16 -0.43 6.49
CA ALA A 237 -11.05 -0.68 5.57
C ALA A 237 -11.49 -1.20 4.20
N GLY A 238 -12.45 -2.13 4.12
CA GLY A 238 -12.94 -2.64 2.83
C GLY A 238 -13.65 -1.59 1.96
N GLY A 239 -14.45 -0.73 2.59
CA GLY A 239 -15.09 0.39 1.88
C GLY A 239 -14.07 1.43 1.40
N ALA A 240 -13.02 1.67 2.20
CA ALA A 240 -11.93 2.55 1.81
C ALA A 240 -11.11 1.97 0.64
N ASP A 241 -10.76 0.68 0.67
CA ASP A 241 -10.05 -0.02 -0.42
C ASP A 241 -10.81 0.09 -1.75
N THR A 242 -12.14 -0.04 -1.71
CA THR A 242 -13.00 0.15 -2.89
C THR A 242 -12.93 1.60 -3.41
N ALA A 243 -13.13 2.58 -2.53
CA ALA A 243 -13.11 4.01 -2.90
C ALA A 243 -11.75 4.43 -3.50
N PHE A 244 -10.64 3.95 -2.94
CA PHE A 244 -9.29 4.22 -3.48
C PHE A 244 -9.03 3.49 -4.80
N GLY A 245 -9.54 2.27 -4.97
CA GLY A 245 -9.51 1.58 -6.25
C GLY A 245 -10.27 2.34 -7.34
N ASP A 246 -11.46 2.88 -7.01
CA ASP A 246 -12.25 3.71 -7.91
C ASP A 246 -11.52 5.02 -8.25
N ALA A 247 -10.95 5.69 -7.24
CA ALA A 247 -10.14 6.90 -7.43
C ALA A 247 -8.97 6.67 -8.39
N ALA A 248 -8.25 5.54 -8.24
CA ALA A 248 -7.15 5.21 -9.13
C ALA A 248 -7.61 5.01 -10.58
N ARG A 249 -8.75 4.33 -10.81
CA ARG A 249 -9.30 4.16 -12.18
C ARG A 249 -9.78 5.47 -12.80
N MET A 250 -10.40 6.35 -12.00
CA MET A 250 -10.80 7.68 -12.44
C MET A 250 -9.56 8.54 -12.79
N ALA A 251 -8.55 8.58 -11.93
CA ALA A 251 -7.31 9.31 -12.21
C ALA A 251 -6.56 8.77 -13.45
N GLN A 252 -6.54 7.45 -13.65
CA GLN A 252 -6.03 6.84 -14.89
C GLN A 252 -6.81 7.30 -16.13
N SER A 253 -8.14 7.38 -16.03
CA SER A 253 -9.00 7.87 -17.13
C SER A 253 -8.78 9.35 -17.42
N ALA A 254 -8.37 10.14 -16.42
CA ALA A 254 -7.94 11.53 -16.58
C ALA A 254 -6.52 11.68 -17.16
N GLY A 255 -5.73 10.61 -17.23
CA GLY A 255 -4.30 10.67 -17.54
C GLY A 255 -3.43 11.28 -16.43
N ASP A 256 -3.94 11.40 -15.20
CA ASP A 256 -3.20 11.91 -14.04
C ASP A 256 -2.53 10.75 -13.29
N GLU A 257 -1.35 10.35 -13.79
CA GLU A 257 -0.55 9.27 -13.20
C GLU A 257 -0.17 9.54 -11.73
N PRO A 258 0.32 10.75 -11.33
CA PRO A 258 0.59 11.05 -9.92
C PRO A 258 -0.62 10.86 -9.00
N LEU A 259 -1.81 11.33 -9.41
CA LEU A 259 -3.04 11.15 -8.61
C LEU A 259 -3.47 9.68 -8.54
N ALA A 260 -3.30 8.93 -9.63
CA ALA A 260 -3.58 7.50 -9.62
C ALA A 260 -2.65 6.75 -8.66
N LEU A 261 -1.37 7.11 -8.62
CA LEU A 261 -0.41 6.53 -7.69
C LEU A 261 -0.69 6.94 -6.23
N ASP A 262 -1.07 8.20 -5.98
CA ASP A 262 -1.50 8.67 -4.65
C ASP A 262 -2.68 7.83 -4.12
N ALA A 263 -3.69 7.61 -4.97
CA ALA A 263 -4.82 6.74 -4.65
C ALA A 263 -4.38 5.29 -4.31
N ARG A 264 -3.39 4.75 -5.02
CA ARG A 264 -2.86 3.40 -4.77
C ARG A 264 -2.09 3.30 -3.46
N VAL A 265 -1.32 4.33 -3.08
CA VAL A 265 -0.68 4.35 -1.74
C VAL A 265 -1.76 4.37 -0.65
N TRP A 266 -2.84 5.14 -0.81
CA TRP A 266 -3.98 5.10 0.11
C TRP A 266 -4.68 3.74 0.13
N GLN A 267 -4.80 3.09 -1.03
CA GLN A 267 -5.32 1.72 -1.12
C GLN A 267 -4.45 0.78 -0.27
N ALA A 268 -3.13 0.84 -0.37
CA ALA A 268 -2.22 0.03 0.45
C ALA A 268 -2.41 0.30 1.96
N VAL A 269 -2.66 1.54 2.38
CA VAL A 269 -3.03 1.86 3.77
C VAL A 269 -4.30 1.13 4.19
N ALA A 270 -5.34 1.13 3.34
CA ALA A 270 -6.59 0.41 3.63
C ALA A 270 -6.37 -1.10 3.74
N ARG A 271 -5.57 -1.69 2.85
CA ARG A 271 -5.22 -3.12 2.89
C ARG A 271 -4.42 -3.49 4.13
N THR A 272 -3.53 -2.60 4.55
CA THR A 272 -2.82 -2.72 5.81
C THR A 272 -3.83 -2.81 6.95
N ASP A 273 -4.75 -1.86 7.09
CA ASP A 273 -5.75 -1.87 8.18
C ASP A 273 -6.70 -3.09 8.12
N ALA A 274 -6.95 -3.65 6.93
CA ALA A 274 -7.67 -4.90 6.71
C ALA A 274 -6.85 -6.18 7.02
N GLY A 275 -5.56 -6.04 7.34
CA GLY A 275 -4.67 -7.17 7.63
C GLY A 275 -4.20 -7.95 6.41
N ARG A 276 -4.35 -7.39 5.20
CA ARG A 276 -3.85 -7.92 3.93
C ARG A 276 -2.45 -7.34 3.65
N LEU A 277 -1.46 -7.80 4.41
CA LEU A 277 -0.13 -7.20 4.43
C LEU A 277 0.63 -7.40 3.11
N THR A 278 0.60 -8.61 2.54
CA THR A 278 1.28 -8.92 1.27
C THR A 278 0.69 -8.12 0.10
N ASP A 279 -0.63 -7.96 0.05
CA ASP A 279 -1.29 -7.12 -0.96
C ASP A 279 -0.90 -5.65 -0.84
N ALA A 280 -0.77 -5.15 0.38
CA ALA A 280 -0.34 -3.78 0.63
C ALA A 280 1.12 -3.57 0.20
N GLU A 281 1.98 -4.55 0.50
CA GLU A 281 3.39 -4.56 0.09
C GLU A 281 3.53 -4.51 -1.44
N ALA A 282 2.78 -5.38 -2.14
CA ALA A 282 2.79 -5.45 -3.60
C ALA A 282 2.47 -4.08 -4.23
N ILE A 283 1.42 -3.41 -3.74
CA ILE A 283 1.05 -2.08 -4.23
C ILE A 283 2.17 -1.07 -3.97
N CYS A 284 2.68 -1.00 -2.73
CA CYS A 284 3.72 -0.03 -2.38
C CYS A 284 4.98 -0.22 -3.23
N ARG A 285 5.45 -1.46 -3.40
CA ARG A 285 6.62 -1.76 -4.23
C ARG A 285 6.37 -1.43 -5.70
N ALA A 286 5.21 -1.79 -6.26
CA ALA A 286 4.87 -1.43 -7.65
C ALA A 286 4.84 0.09 -7.85
N VAL A 287 4.25 0.84 -6.92
CA VAL A 287 4.20 2.31 -6.97
C VAL A 287 5.61 2.90 -6.93
N LEU A 288 6.47 2.44 -6.02
CA LEU A 288 7.85 2.93 -5.91
C LEU A 288 8.70 2.61 -7.14
N LEU A 289 8.46 1.47 -7.80
CA LEU A 289 9.12 1.13 -9.07
C LEU A 289 8.78 2.14 -10.19
N THR A 290 7.63 2.82 -10.14
CA THR A 290 7.23 3.75 -11.21
C THR A 290 8.08 5.01 -11.28
N ARG A 291 8.61 5.46 -10.13
CA ARG A 291 9.33 6.74 -9.95
C ARG A 291 8.59 7.97 -10.46
N ALA A 292 7.26 7.92 -10.53
CA ALA A 292 6.42 9.01 -11.03
C ALA A 292 5.79 9.85 -9.90
N LEU A 293 6.04 9.50 -8.64
CA LEU A 293 5.61 10.29 -7.48
C LEU A 293 6.53 11.50 -7.25
N GLY A 294 5.94 12.60 -6.80
CA GLY A 294 6.71 13.70 -6.20
C GLY A 294 7.31 13.30 -4.85
N PRO A 295 8.30 14.05 -4.33
CA PRO A 295 9.12 13.65 -3.18
C PRO A 295 8.29 13.39 -1.91
N ASP A 296 7.30 14.22 -1.60
CA ASP A 296 6.46 14.05 -0.40
C ASP A 296 5.61 12.77 -0.48
N ARG A 297 5.10 12.48 -1.67
CA ARG A 297 4.28 11.27 -1.92
C ARG A 297 5.14 10.01 -1.97
N GLU A 298 6.36 10.12 -2.48
CA GLU A 298 7.35 9.05 -2.43
C GLU A 298 7.73 8.71 -0.98
N ARG A 299 8.03 9.72 -0.14
CA ARG A 299 8.26 9.52 1.30
C ARG A 299 7.07 8.86 1.98
N TRP A 300 5.84 9.22 1.60
CA TRP A 300 4.65 8.57 2.12
C TRP A 300 4.49 7.11 1.65
N ALA A 301 4.76 6.81 0.39
CA ALA A 301 4.77 5.44 -0.12
C ALA A 301 5.78 4.57 0.65
N HIS A 302 6.99 5.09 0.87
CA HIS A 302 8.02 4.46 1.69
C HIS A 302 7.61 4.26 3.15
N ALA A 303 7.02 5.27 3.79
CA ALA A 303 6.52 5.16 5.17
C ALA A 303 5.39 4.11 5.28
N THR A 304 4.54 4.00 4.27
CA THR A 304 3.49 2.98 4.19
C THR A 304 4.10 1.58 4.04
N LEU A 305 5.09 1.41 3.16
CA LEU A 305 5.84 0.16 3.00
C LEU A 305 6.56 -0.25 4.30
N ALA A 306 7.27 0.68 4.94
CA ALA A 306 7.96 0.44 6.21
C ALA A 306 6.98 -0.02 7.30
N ARG A 307 5.78 0.59 7.34
CA ARG A 307 4.71 0.17 8.25
C ARG A 307 4.24 -1.26 7.98
N VAL A 308 4.06 -1.64 6.71
CA VAL A 308 3.67 -3.01 6.32
C VAL A 308 4.74 -4.02 6.76
N LEU A 309 6.01 -3.74 6.42
CA LEU A 309 7.15 -4.58 6.76
C LEU A 309 7.32 -4.74 8.28
N CYS A 310 7.12 -3.67 9.07
CA CYS A 310 7.10 -3.74 10.52
C CYS A 310 6.00 -4.68 11.06
N TRP A 311 4.81 -4.70 10.45
CA TRP A 311 3.75 -5.61 10.84
C TRP A 311 4.05 -7.07 10.47
N GLN A 312 4.84 -7.29 9.42
CA GLN A 312 5.35 -8.61 9.05
C GLN A 312 6.60 -9.04 9.86
N GLY A 313 7.13 -8.18 10.72
CA GLY A 313 8.35 -8.46 11.50
C GLY A 313 9.67 -8.24 10.74
N ARG A 314 9.63 -7.70 9.51
CA ARG A 314 10.80 -7.45 8.65
C ARG A 314 11.40 -6.07 8.93
N VAL A 315 11.90 -5.87 10.15
CA VAL A 315 12.36 -4.56 10.66
C VAL A 315 13.55 -4.01 9.87
N GLU A 316 14.53 -4.84 9.53
CA GLU A 316 15.72 -4.42 8.76
C GLU A 316 15.36 -3.87 7.38
N GLU A 317 14.40 -4.49 6.68
CA GLU A 317 13.91 -3.97 5.41
C GLU A 317 13.10 -2.69 5.59
N ALA A 318 12.34 -2.57 6.67
CA ALA A 318 11.60 -1.36 6.99
C ALA A 318 12.54 -0.18 7.25
N LEU A 319 13.72 -0.39 7.86
CA LEU A 319 14.75 0.63 8.05
C LEU A 319 15.30 1.15 6.71
N ARG A 320 15.56 0.25 5.75
CA ARG A 320 16.03 0.62 4.40
C ARG A 320 15.02 1.47 3.62
N CYS A 321 13.75 1.47 4.03
CA CYS A 321 12.73 2.31 3.41
C CYS A 321 12.76 3.76 3.89
N GLN A 322 13.54 4.12 4.91
CA GLN A 322 13.57 5.50 5.42
C GLN A 322 14.35 6.41 4.47
N LEU A 323 13.62 7.30 3.77
CA LEU A 323 14.19 8.35 2.93
C LEU A 323 14.39 9.62 3.76
N ALA A 324 15.66 10.01 3.97
CA ALA A 324 16.11 11.20 4.70
C ALA A 324 15.68 11.28 6.20
N PRO A 325 16.44 11.98 7.06
CA PRO A 325 16.05 12.15 8.45
C PRO A 325 14.73 12.94 8.57
N PRO A 326 13.84 12.56 9.50
CA PRO A 326 12.61 13.31 9.75
C PRO A 326 12.93 14.74 10.20
N GLY A 327 12.35 15.74 9.51
CA GLY A 327 12.54 17.16 9.82
C GLY A 327 12.93 18.02 8.62
N GLU A 328 13.49 17.44 7.56
CA GLU A 328 13.86 18.17 6.33
C GLU A 328 12.79 17.98 5.25
N GLY A 329 12.12 19.07 4.85
CA GLY A 329 11.25 19.09 3.68
C GLY A 329 9.76 18.89 3.92
N ALA A 330 9.21 19.34 5.06
CA ALA A 330 7.77 19.56 5.14
C ALA A 330 7.41 20.71 4.16
N GLY A 331 6.98 20.36 2.95
CA GLY A 331 6.26 21.30 2.09
C GLY A 331 4.99 21.79 2.79
N ASP A 332 4.38 22.83 2.23
CA ASP A 332 3.14 23.51 2.69
C ASP A 332 1.88 22.61 2.58
N GLY A 333 2.00 21.33 2.94
CA GLY A 333 1.08 20.24 2.63
C GLY A 333 0.29 19.71 3.84
N ASP A 334 -0.43 18.60 3.62
CA ASP A 334 -1.29 17.91 4.59
C ASP A 334 -0.51 17.55 5.88
N GLU A 335 -0.68 18.36 6.93
CA GLU A 335 0.04 18.22 8.21
C GLU A 335 -0.16 16.84 8.86
N ALA A 336 -1.37 16.28 8.76
CA ALA A 336 -1.64 14.94 9.28
C ALA A 336 -0.88 13.85 8.51
N LEU A 337 -0.68 14.04 7.20
CA LEU A 337 0.15 13.15 6.40
C LEU A 337 1.61 13.23 6.82
N ALA A 338 2.16 14.45 6.93
CA ALA A 338 3.55 14.66 7.38
C ALA A 338 3.79 14.00 8.75
N ALA A 339 2.89 14.24 9.72
CA ALA A 339 2.96 13.59 11.02
C ALA A 339 2.88 12.06 10.94
N THR A 340 2.12 11.52 9.98
CA THR A 340 1.97 10.06 9.77
C THR A 340 3.24 9.44 9.20
N ILE A 341 3.91 10.11 8.26
CA ILE A 341 5.20 9.68 7.69
C ILE A 341 6.23 9.54 8.82
N GLU A 342 6.34 10.57 9.65
CA GLU A 342 7.32 10.59 10.75
C GLU A 342 6.96 9.60 11.86
N ALA A 343 5.69 9.48 12.21
CA ALA A 343 5.24 8.48 13.17
C ALA A 343 5.54 7.03 12.71
N ALA A 344 5.54 6.77 11.40
CA ALA A 344 5.98 5.49 10.85
C ALA A 344 7.49 5.30 11.02
N ALA A 345 8.31 6.32 10.73
CA ALA A 345 9.75 6.28 10.96
C ALA A 345 10.10 6.03 12.44
N ILE A 346 9.47 6.76 13.37
CA ILE A 346 9.63 6.57 14.82
C ILE A 346 9.29 5.12 15.21
N ARG A 347 8.21 4.56 14.67
CA ARG A 347 7.83 3.17 14.94
C ARG A 347 8.89 2.18 14.45
N THR A 348 9.45 2.41 13.27
CA THR A 348 10.51 1.57 12.71
C THR A 348 11.78 1.65 13.54
N LEU A 349 12.19 2.85 13.99
CA LEU A 349 13.33 3.03 14.89
C LEU A 349 13.13 2.29 16.22
N LEU A 350 11.94 2.37 16.83
CA LEU A 350 11.63 1.61 18.04
C LEU A 350 11.66 0.10 17.81
N ALA A 351 11.17 -0.37 16.66
CA ALA A 351 11.22 -1.79 16.32
C ALA A 351 12.66 -2.29 16.13
N ALA A 352 13.56 -1.41 15.66
CA ALA A 352 15.00 -1.68 15.54
C ALA A 352 15.78 -1.53 16.85
N GLY A 353 15.13 -1.09 17.93
CA GLY A 353 15.78 -0.85 19.23
C GLY A 353 16.48 0.50 19.36
N ASP A 354 16.39 1.39 18.37
CA ASP A 354 17.00 2.73 18.39
C ASP A 354 16.11 3.73 19.15
N LEU A 355 16.05 3.53 20.48
CA LEU A 355 15.19 4.32 21.37
C LEU A 355 15.57 5.81 21.40
N PHE A 356 16.87 6.12 21.35
CA PHE A 356 17.36 7.49 21.44
C PHE A 356 16.93 8.32 20.22
N ARG A 357 17.20 7.83 19.00
CA ARG A 357 16.78 8.56 17.78
C ARG A 357 15.26 8.61 17.67
N ALA A 358 14.56 7.53 18.02
CA ALA A 358 13.10 7.55 18.08
C ALA A 358 12.57 8.64 19.03
N GLY A 359 13.21 8.83 20.19
CA GLY A 359 12.84 9.86 21.16
C GLY A 359 13.06 11.28 20.66
N LEU A 360 14.21 11.56 20.05
CA LEU A 360 14.51 12.86 19.44
C LEU A 360 13.46 13.19 18.36
N CYS A 361 13.23 12.28 17.41
CA CYS A 361 12.25 12.48 16.35
C CYS A 361 10.83 12.68 16.89
N ALA A 362 10.41 11.89 17.88
CA ALA A 362 9.10 12.03 18.49
C ALA A 362 8.93 13.38 19.20
N ARG A 363 9.98 13.90 19.84
CA ARG A 363 9.92 15.22 20.48
C ARG A 363 9.79 16.33 19.45
N THR A 364 10.64 16.33 18.43
CA THR A 364 10.57 17.30 17.32
C THR A 364 9.23 17.27 16.60
N LEU A 365 8.60 16.10 16.48
CA LEU A 365 7.26 15.97 15.91
C LEU A 365 6.17 16.55 16.82
N VAL A 366 6.25 16.34 18.14
CA VAL A 366 5.31 16.96 19.11
C VAL A 366 5.44 18.48 19.10
N ASP A 367 6.67 19.00 19.16
CA ASP A 367 6.91 20.44 19.21
C ASP A 367 6.36 21.13 17.93
N ARG A 368 6.60 20.57 16.74
CA ARG A 368 6.05 21.10 15.48
C ARG A 368 4.54 21.01 15.37
N THR A 369 3.93 19.94 15.87
CA THR A 369 2.48 19.76 15.79
C THR A 369 1.72 20.47 16.92
N GLN A 370 2.40 21.06 17.90
CA GLN A 370 1.74 21.75 19.02
C GLN A 370 0.87 22.93 18.53
N GLU A 371 1.35 23.67 17.53
CA GLU A 371 0.66 24.83 16.95
C GLU A 371 -0.25 24.47 15.76
N SER A 372 -0.17 23.22 15.28
CA SER A 372 -0.98 22.72 14.16
C SER A 372 -2.49 22.95 14.37
N ALA A 373 -3.16 23.44 13.34
CA ALA A 373 -4.62 23.56 13.32
C ALA A 373 -5.30 22.19 13.14
N ASP A 374 -4.57 21.17 12.70
CA ASP A 374 -5.08 19.82 12.47
C ASP A 374 -4.99 18.95 13.74
N PRO A 375 -6.12 18.66 14.41
CA PRO A 375 -6.13 17.80 15.59
C PRO A 375 -5.70 16.35 15.29
N ILE A 376 -5.79 15.90 14.04
CA ILE A 376 -5.33 14.58 13.62
C ILE A 376 -3.80 14.53 13.67
N ALA A 377 -3.11 15.55 13.16
CA ALA A 377 -1.65 15.66 13.21
C ALA A 377 -1.16 15.59 14.67
N LYS A 378 -1.76 16.36 15.56
CA LYS A 378 -1.51 16.33 17.02
C LYS A 378 -1.70 14.95 17.62
N ALA A 379 -2.82 14.29 17.30
CA ALA A 379 -3.10 12.95 17.81
C ALA A 379 -2.07 11.91 17.31
N VAL A 380 -1.62 12.02 16.05
CA VAL A 380 -0.56 11.17 15.49
C VAL A 380 0.76 11.37 16.23
N ALA A 381 1.19 12.62 16.40
CA ALA A 381 2.42 12.99 17.10
C ALA A 381 2.44 12.46 18.54
N LEU A 382 1.39 12.73 19.31
CA LEU A 382 1.26 12.24 20.68
C LEU A 382 1.20 10.71 20.76
N THR A 383 0.60 10.04 19.78
CA THR A 383 0.60 8.57 19.72
C THR A 383 2.01 8.02 19.43
N ALA A 384 2.81 8.69 18.61
CA ALA A 384 4.21 8.33 18.38
C ALA A 384 5.05 8.54 19.65
N HIS A 385 4.88 9.69 20.32
CA HIS A 385 5.54 9.98 21.58
C HIS A 385 5.16 8.99 22.69
N LEU A 386 3.88 8.60 22.79
CA LEU A 386 3.42 7.56 23.71
C LEU A 386 4.16 6.23 23.52
N ARG A 387 4.48 5.85 22.28
CA ARG A 387 5.28 4.62 22.03
C ARG A 387 6.69 4.75 22.58
N VAL A 388 7.32 5.90 22.39
CA VAL A 388 8.67 6.18 22.93
C VAL A 388 8.64 6.15 24.45
N LEU A 389 7.72 6.87 25.10
CA LEU A 389 7.60 6.89 26.57
C LEU A 389 7.34 5.49 27.12
N GLY A 390 6.44 4.75 26.47
CA GLY A 390 6.18 3.35 26.80
C GLY A 390 7.43 2.49 26.63
N ALA A 391 8.24 2.70 25.59
CA ALA A 391 9.48 1.95 25.36
C ALA A 391 10.56 2.29 26.41
N ALA A 392 10.68 3.56 26.77
CA ALA A 392 11.61 4.06 27.79
C ALA A 392 11.21 3.71 29.23
N GLY A 393 9.95 3.33 29.47
CA GLY A 393 9.44 3.00 30.79
C GLY A 393 8.98 4.21 31.61
N ASP A 394 8.88 5.40 31.02
CA ASP A 394 8.31 6.59 31.67
C ASP A 394 6.78 6.50 31.70
N LEU A 395 6.27 5.77 32.71
CA LEU A 395 4.84 5.50 32.84
C LEU A 395 4.04 6.75 33.24
N VAL A 396 4.66 7.72 33.92
CA VAL A 396 3.97 8.93 34.40
C VAL A 396 3.66 9.84 33.21
N LEU A 397 4.65 10.09 32.34
CA LEU A 397 4.40 10.84 31.12
C LEU A 397 3.56 10.05 30.12
N ALA A 398 3.74 8.73 30.04
CA ALA A 398 2.92 7.89 29.17
C ALA A 398 1.43 7.94 29.56
N GLU A 399 1.09 7.92 30.85
CA GLU A 399 -0.29 8.04 31.34
C GLU A 399 -0.93 9.37 30.92
N ARG A 400 -0.23 10.50 31.14
CA ARG A 400 -0.71 11.82 30.71
C ARG A 400 -0.89 11.88 29.19
N THR A 401 0.04 11.30 28.44
CA THR A 401 0.00 11.29 26.98
C THR A 401 -1.17 10.45 26.44
N VAL A 402 -1.44 9.25 27.00
CA VAL A 402 -2.60 8.45 26.57
C VAL A 402 -3.92 9.14 26.89
N GLN A 403 -4.02 9.85 28.01
CA GLN A 403 -5.19 10.66 28.35
C GLN A 403 -5.40 11.79 27.35
N ALA A 404 -4.34 12.51 26.97
CA ALA A 404 -4.37 13.57 25.96
C ALA A 404 -4.81 13.04 24.59
N VAL A 405 -4.25 11.92 24.12
CA VAL A 405 -4.67 11.28 22.86
C VAL A 405 -6.14 10.86 22.93
N CYS A 406 -6.58 10.28 24.04
CA CYS A 406 -7.99 9.91 24.22
C CYS A 406 -8.93 11.12 24.26
N GLY A 407 -8.48 12.27 24.78
CA GLY A 407 -9.21 13.54 24.76
C GLY A 407 -9.38 14.06 23.33
N LEU A 408 -8.29 14.16 22.57
CA LEU A 408 -8.30 14.57 21.17
C LEU A 408 -9.17 13.65 20.31
N ALA A 409 -9.03 12.33 20.49
CA ALA A 409 -9.82 11.34 19.75
C ALA A 409 -11.32 11.48 20.02
N ARG A 410 -11.73 11.80 21.26
CA ARG A 410 -13.15 12.04 21.60
C ARG A 410 -13.66 13.34 20.98
N ALA A 411 -12.91 14.43 21.11
CA ALA A 411 -13.28 15.73 20.56
C ALA A 411 -13.42 15.71 19.02
N ASN A 412 -12.73 14.77 18.36
CA ASN A 412 -12.73 14.63 16.90
C ASN A 412 -13.47 13.40 16.39
N HIS A 413 -14.24 12.73 17.25
CA HIS A 413 -15.02 11.54 16.89
C HIS A 413 -14.21 10.43 16.19
N ALA A 414 -12.95 10.25 16.60
CA ALA A 414 -11.98 9.31 16.04
C ALA A 414 -11.66 8.16 17.03
N PRO A 415 -12.63 7.28 17.35
CA PRO A 415 -12.51 6.31 18.44
C PRO A 415 -11.34 5.35 18.29
N TRP A 416 -10.98 4.96 17.06
CA TRP A 416 -9.90 4.01 16.81
C TRP A 416 -8.52 4.55 17.20
N ARG A 417 -8.33 5.87 17.22
CA ARG A 417 -7.09 6.49 17.72
C ARG A 417 -6.95 6.30 19.23
N ALA A 418 -8.03 6.47 19.99
CA ALA A 418 -8.06 6.19 21.42
C ALA A 418 -7.78 4.71 21.72
N VAL A 419 -8.37 3.79 20.95
CA VAL A 419 -8.15 2.34 21.11
C VAL A 419 -6.69 1.97 20.85
N ARG A 420 -6.08 2.50 19.77
CA ARG A 420 -4.65 2.29 19.48
C ARG A 420 -3.74 2.82 20.60
N ALA A 421 -4.05 4.00 21.15
CA ALA A 421 -3.29 4.57 22.27
C ALA A 421 -3.39 3.72 23.53
N ARG A 422 -4.59 3.21 23.86
CA ARG A 422 -4.80 2.29 24.99
C ARG A 422 -4.07 0.96 24.82
N LEU A 423 -4.00 0.43 23.61
CA LEU A 423 -3.22 -0.77 23.33
C LEU A 423 -1.72 -0.56 23.61
N ILE A 424 -1.17 0.59 23.20
CA ILE A 424 0.23 0.97 23.50
C ILE A 424 0.43 1.09 25.02
N TRP A 425 -0.52 1.72 25.71
CA TRP A 425 -0.49 1.88 27.16
C TRP A 425 -0.55 0.54 27.91
N HIS A 426 -1.42 -0.37 27.47
CA HIS A 426 -1.46 -1.75 27.97
C HIS A 426 -0.10 -2.44 27.83
N ASP A 427 0.52 -2.37 26.65
CA ASP A 427 1.83 -2.98 26.38
C ASP A 427 2.94 -2.36 27.26
N ALA A 428 2.85 -1.06 27.59
CA ALA A 428 3.77 -0.39 28.51
C ALA A 428 3.57 -0.85 29.98
N LEU A 429 2.33 -0.89 30.46
CA LEU A 429 1.99 -1.37 31.80
C LEU A 429 2.43 -2.82 32.02
N ARG A 430 2.22 -3.68 31.00
CA ARG A 430 2.62 -5.09 31.04
C ARG A 430 4.14 -5.23 31.19
N ARG A 431 4.93 -4.49 30.39
CA ARG A 431 6.41 -4.51 30.48
C ARG A 431 6.93 -4.01 31.82
N ALA A 432 6.24 -3.06 32.44
CA ALA A 432 6.57 -2.57 33.78
C ALA A 432 6.06 -3.45 34.94
N GLY A 433 5.45 -4.61 34.66
CA GLY A 433 4.94 -5.50 35.71
C GLY A 433 3.66 -5.03 36.41
N ARG A 434 3.01 -3.93 35.95
CA ARG A 434 1.75 -3.40 36.53
C ARG A 434 0.53 -4.22 36.07
N ARG A 435 0.51 -5.50 36.43
CA ARG A 435 -0.45 -6.51 35.92
C ARG A 435 -1.91 -6.13 36.11
N ARG A 436 -2.30 -5.62 37.29
CA ARG A 436 -3.70 -5.25 37.59
C ARG A 436 -4.21 -4.13 36.68
N GLU A 437 -3.38 -3.14 36.41
CA GLU A 437 -3.75 -2.01 35.55
C GLU A 437 -3.74 -2.41 34.09
N ALA A 438 -2.75 -3.20 33.68
CA ALA A 438 -2.70 -3.77 32.34
C ALA A 438 -3.98 -4.59 32.04
N GLN A 439 -4.44 -5.40 33.00
CA GLN A 439 -5.67 -6.19 32.86
C GLN A 439 -6.91 -5.29 32.70
N ARG A 440 -7.05 -4.24 33.52
CA ARG A 440 -8.17 -3.29 33.39
C ARG A 440 -8.25 -2.65 32.01
N GLU A 441 -7.10 -2.30 31.41
CA GLU A 441 -7.06 -1.80 30.04
C GLU A 441 -7.39 -2.87 29.01
N LEU A 442 -6.92 -4.12 29.21
CA LEU A 442 -7.24 -5.23 28.33
C LEU A 442 -8.75 -5.54 28.33
N ASP A 443 -9.42 -5.51 29.48
CA ASP A 443 -10.87 -5.72 29.60
C ASP A 443 -11.67 -4.64 28.88
N ARG A 444 -11.17 -3.40 28.88
CA ARG A 444 -11.74 -2.29 28.08
C ARG A 444 -11.57 -2.54 26.58
N LEU A 445 -10.38 -2.98 26.15
CA LEU A 445 -10.08 -3.29 24.75
C LEU A 445 -10.88 -4.49 24.24
N ALA A 446 -11.02 -5.55 25.04
CA ALA A 446 -11.72 -6.77 24.68
C ALA A 446 -13.19 -6.52 24.29
N ARG A 447 -13.85 -5.54 24.94
CA ARG A 447 -15.23 -5.13 24.61
C ARG A 447 -15.37 -4.53 23.21
N LEU A 448 -14.31 -3.95 22.67
CA LEU A 448 -14.30 -3.30 21.35
C LEU A 448 -13.78 -4.23 20.24
N ARG A 449 -13.30 -5.43 20.60
CA ARG A 449 -12.67 -6.39 19.68
C ARG A 449 -13.50 -6.69 18.44
N ARG A 450 -14.80 -6.95 18.61
CA ARG A 450 -15.71 -7.36 17.52
C ARG A 450 -15.97 -6.27 16.47
N VAL A 451 -15.82 -5.00 16.87
CA VAL A 451 -16.08 -3.85 16.02
C VAL A 451 -14.81 -3.17 15.52
N ALA A 452 -13.64 -3.63 16.01
CA ALA A 452 -12.35 -3.05 15.66
C ALA A 452 -11.93 -3.41 14.22
N PRO A 453 -11.16 -2.54 13.54
CA PRO A 453 -10.51 -2.89 12.28
C PRO A 453 -9.64 -4.14 12.43
N VAL A 454 -9.54 -4.96 11.40
CA VAL A 454 -8.94 -6.31 11.45
C VAL A 454 -7.56 -6.34 12.13
N LEU A 455 -6.63 -5.44 11.77
CA LEU A 455 -5.32 -5.43 12.44
C LEU A 455 -5.40 -5.10 13.92
N LEU A 456 -6.27 -4.16 14.29
CA LEU A 456 -6.45 -3.77 15.67
C LEU A 456 -7.16 -4.89 16.46
N GLN A 457 -8.13 -5.54 15.84
CA GLN A 457 -8.78 -6.74 16.37
C GLN A 457 -7.76 -7.84 16.63
N ARG A 458 -6.95 -8.21 15.63
CA ARG A 458 -5.88 -9.24 15.76
C ARG A 458 -4.89 -8.89 16.87
N ALA A 459 -4.51 -7.61 16.97
CA ALA A 459 -3.62 -7.16 18.04
C ALA A 459 -4.28 -7.33 19.42
N ILE A 460 -5.54 -6.94 19.59
CA ILE A 460 -6.29 -7.15 20.84
C ILE A 460 -6.42 -8.65 21.15
N GLU A 461 -6.76 -9.48 20.16
CA GLU A 461 -6.88 -10.94 20.30
C GLU A 461 -5.58 -11.59 20.76
N SER A 462 -4.45 -11.21 20.16
CA SER A 462 -3.12 -11.67 20.60
C SER A 462 -2.88 -11.36 22.08
N ARG A 463 -3.19 -10.14 22.56
CA ARG A 463 -2.96 -9.78 23.96
C ARG A 463 -3.89 -10.51 24.92
N VAL A 464 -5.13 -10.75 24.51
CA VAL A 464 -6.09 -11.56 25.27
C VAL A 464 -5.59 -13.01 25.40
N ALA A 465 -5.10 -13.59 24.30
CA ALA A 465 -4.53 -14.94 24.32
C ALA A 465 -3.25 -15.04 25.17
N ASP A 466 -2.39 -14.01 25.13
CA ASP A 466 -1.17 -13.95 25.95
C ASP A 466 -1.49 -13.84 27.44
N ALA A 467 -2.49 -13.05 27.83
CA ALA A 467 -2.93 -12.92 29.21
C ALA A 467 -3.50 -14.23 29.77
N ALA A 468 -4.26 -14.98 28.97
CA ALA A 468 -4.78 -16.30 29.35
C ALA A 468 -3.64 -17.31 29.62
N ARG A 469 -2.67 -17.40 28.70
CA ARG A 469 -1.48 -18.28 28.87
C ARG A 469 -0.66 -17.93 30.10
N GLY A 470 -0.53 -16.63 30.41
CA GLY A 470 0.18 -16.17 31.60
C GLY A 470 -0.50 -16.55 32.92
N ALA A 471 -1.82 -16.68 32.95
CA ALA A 471 -2.56 -17.12 34.14
C ALA A 471 -2.38 -18.63 34.40
N ASP A 472 -2.45 -19.44 33.34
CA ASP A 472 -2.32 -20.90 33.44
C ASP A 472 -0.90 -21.32 33.87
N GLY A 473 0.14 -20.65 33.38
CA GLY A 473 1.53 -20.91 33.78
C GLY A 473 1.81 -20.63 35.26
N VAL A 474 1.16 -19.61 35.84
CA VAL A 474 1.27 -19.31 37.28
C VAL A 474 0.53 -20.36 38.11
N LEU A 475 -0.65 -20.80 37.67
CA LEU A 475 -1.41 -21.86 38.37
C LEU A 475 -0.70 -23.22 38.32
N ALA A 476 -0.03 -23.55 37.21
CA ALA A 476 0.79 -24.76 37.10
C ALA A 476 2.01 -24.71 38.03
N SER A 477 2.72 -23.57 38.10
CA SER A 477 3.87 -23.39 38.98
C SER A 477 3.52 -23.42 40.47
N VAL A 478 2.29 -23.03 40.85
CA VAL A 478 1.82 -23.10 42.25
C VAL A 478 1.41 -24.52 42.64
N ARG A 479 0.97 -25.35 41.69
CA ARG A 479 0.61 -26.77 41.95
C ARG A 479 1.81 -27.73 42.01
N THR A 480 2.97 -27.33 41.48
CA THR A 480 4.19 -28.15 41.50
C THR A 480 5.16 -27.82 42.64
N ALA A 481 4.77 -26.99 43.61
CA ALA A 481 5.54 -26.87 44.85
C ALA A 481 5.30 -28.14 45.70
N PRO A 482 6.31 -29.02 45.89
CA PRO A 482 6.14 -30.22 46.70
C PRO A 482 5.87 -29.78 48.13
N GLY A 483 4.77 -30.28 48.69
CA GLY A 483 4.52 -30.19 50.13
C GLY A 483 5.74 -30.73 50.85
N GLY A 484 6.31 -29.91 51.74
CA GLY A 484 7.41 -30.31 52.58
C GLY A 484 7.04 -31.59 53.32
N GLU A 485 7.83 -32.63 53.07
CA GLU A 485 7.93 -33.76 54.00
C GLU A 485 8.43 -33.19 55.32
N SER A 486 7.49 -33.12 56.28
CA SER A 486 7.79 -33.09 57.70
C SER A 486 8.59 -34.34 58.05
N SER A 487 9.83 -34.17 58.47
CA SER A 487 10.56 -35.18 59.23
C SER A 487 11.21 -34.53 60.44
N SER A 488 11.01 -35.24 61.55
CA SER A 488 11.34 -34.96 62.94
C SER A 488 12.84 -34.86 63.22
#